data_AF-A0A6A3GZV6-F1
#
_entry.id   AF-A0A6A3GZV6-F1
#
_cell.length_a   1.000
_cell.length_b   1.000
_cell.length_c   1.000
_cell.angle_alpha   90.00
_cell.angle_beta   90.00
_cell.angle_gamma   90.00
#
_symmetry.space_group_name_H-M   'P 1'
#
loop_
_entity.id
_entity.type
_entity.pdbx_description
1 polymer ?
#
loop_
_entity_poly.entity_id
_entity_poly.type
_entity_poly.pdbx_seq_one_letter_code
_entity_poly.pdbx_strand_id
1 'polypeptide(L)'
;MGHEIVDVVIQAGHKVKDLQVGDHVSIGALVSACLNKDPKAPDKYKSDGAITYGGYADYMRVPHEFVIKIPDSIHRAWPCL
;
A
#
# COMPACT_ATOMS: atom_id res chain seq x y z
N MET A 1 5.58 -7.86 11.65
CA MET A 1 6.54 -8.46 10.68
C MET A 1 5.78 -8.81 9.41
N GLY A 2 6.49 -9.19 8.34
CA GLY A 2 5.93 -9.38 7.00
C GLY A 2 6.05 -8.10 6.16
N HIS A 3 6.87 -8.16 5.11
CA HIS A 3 7.22 -7.02 4.26
C HIS A 3 7.39 -7.40 2.77
N GLU A 4 6.84 -8.56 2.40
CA GLU A 4 6.80 -9.11 1.04
C GLU A 4 5.37 -9.59 0.80
N ILE A 5 4.47 -8.64 0.56
CA ILE A 5 3.03 -8.90 0.49
C ILE A 5 2.58 -8.90 -0.96
N VAL A 6 1.74 -9.87 -1.33
CA VAL A 6 0.94 -9.89 -2.55
C VAL A 6 -0.50 -10.12 -2.13
N ASP A 7 -1.39 -9.18 -2.44
CA ASP A 7 -2.77 -9.19 -1.93
C ASP A 7 -3.72 -8.43 -2.86
N VAL A 8 -4.97 -8.28 -2.44
CA VAL A 8 -6.05 -7.57 -3.14
C VAL A 8 -6.49 -6.35 -2.35
N VAL A 9 -6.72 -5.24 -3.04
CA VAL A 9 -7.30 -4.04 -2.43
C VAL A 9 -8.76 -4.32 -2.04
N ILE A 10 -9.07 -4.26 -0.74
CA ILE A 10 -10.45 -4.36 -0.23
C ILE A 10 -11.09 -3.01 0.08
N GLN A 11 -10.27 -1.96 0.24
CA GLN A 11 -10.73 -0.60 0.50
C GLN A 11 -9.68 0.42 0.04
N ALA A 12 -10.13 1.48 -0.63
CA ALA A 12 -9.29 2.62 -1.02
C ALA A 12 -9.72 3.89 -0.28
N GLY A 13 -8.76 4.72 0.12
CA GLY A 13 -9.04 6.04 0.70
C GLY A 13 -9.57 7.01 -0.37
N HIS A 14 -10.40 7.98 0.04
CA HIS A 14 -11.06 8.93 -0.88
C HIS A 14 -10.11 9.81 -1.74
N LYS A 15 -8.81 9.86 -1.42
CA LYS A 15 -7.79 10.60 -2.19
C LYS A 15 -6.99 9.71 -3.15
N VAL A 16 -7.14 8.39 -3.05
CA VAL A 16 -6.47 7.42 -3.91
C VAL A 16 -7.19 7.40 -5.25
N LYS A 17 -6.43 7.55 -6.35
CA LYS A 17 -6.98 7.64 -7.71
C LYS A 17 -6.56 6.49 -8.61
N ASP A 18 -5.40 5.89 -8.33
CA ASP A 18 -4.74 4.94 -9.23
C ASP A 18 -4.90 3.48 -8.78
N LEU A 19 -5.65 3.25 -7.69
CA LEU A 19 -5.99 1.93 -7.15
C LEU A 19 -7.48 1.87 -6.85
N GLN A 20 -8.07 0.70 -7.05
CA GLN A 20 -9.48 0.41 -6.75
C GLN A 20 -9.65 -0.96 -6.09
N VAL A 21 -10.81 -1.19 -5.50
CA VAL A 21 -11.16 -2.49 -4.92
C VAL A 21 -11.06 -3.59 -5.99
N GLY A 22 -10.42 -4.69 -5.64
CA GLY A 22 -10.16 -5.82 -6.55
C GLY A 22 -8.81 -5.75 -7.29
N ASP A 23 -8.10 -4.63 -7.24
CA ASP A 23 -6.75 -4.57 -7.81
C ASP A 23 -5.80 -5.51 -7.06
N HIS A 24 -5.04 -6.32 -7.80
CA HIS A 24 -3.92 -7.07 -7.27
C HIS A 24 -2.72 -6.15 -7.07
N VAL A 25 -2.12 -6.22 -5.88
CA VAL A 25 -1.05 -5.30 -5.47
C VAL A 25 0.06 -6.03 -4.74
N SER A 26 1.26 -5.45 -4.78
CA SER A 26 2.35 -5.83 -3.88
C SER A 26 2.74 -4.68 -2.96
N ILE A 27 3.20 -5.05 -1.77
CA ILE A 27 3.76 -4.13 -0.77
C ILE A 27 5.10 -4.67 -0.27
N GLY A 28 6.10 -3.80 -0.28
CA GLY A 28 7.44 -4.10 0.20
C GLY A 28 7.69 -3.67 1.66
N ALA A 29 8.97 -3.59 2.04
CA ALA A 29 9.39 -3.14 3.37
C ALA A 29 9.21 -1.63 3.63
N LEU A 30 9.11 -0.85 2.56
CA LEU A 30 8.91 0.59 2.66
C LEU A 30 7.41 0.88 2.73
N VAL A 31 6.97 1.48 3.82
CA VAL A 31 5.57 1.89 4.05
C VAL A 31 5.46 3.34 4.53
N SER A 32 6.59 4.04 4.59
CA SER A 32 6.68 5.45 4.93
C SER A 32 7.96 6.04 4.35
N ALA A 33 7.87 7.29 3.91
CA ALA A 33 8.97 8.14 3.49
C ALA A 33 8.50 9.59 3.62
N CYS A 34 9.44 10.53 3.58
CA CYS A 34 9.03 11.91 3.36
C CYS A 34 8.51 12.06 1.93
N LEU A 35 7.19 11.94 1.77
CA LEU A 35 6.49 12.20 0.51
C LEU A 35 6.22 13.70 0.31
N ASN A 36 6.77 14.56 1.18
CA ASN A 36 6.60 15.99 1.06
C ASN A 36 7.47 16.55 -0.06
N LYS A 37 6.83 17.22 -1.03
CA LYS A 37 7.51 17.92 -2.12
C LYS A 37 7.82 19.39 -1.77
N ASP A 38 7.38 19.87 -0.61
CA ASP A 38 7.67 21.22 -0.15
C ASP A 38 9.06 21.28 0.52
N PRO A 39 10.05 21.94 -0.11
CA PRO A 39 11.40 22.06 0.43
C PRO A 39 11.46 22.88 1.73
N LYS A 40 10.41 23.65 2.07
CA LYS A 40 10.34 24.43 3.31
C LYS A 40 9.85 23.61 4.50
N ALA A 41 9.39 22.39 4.29
CA ALA A 41 8.88 21.52 5.36
C ALA A 41 9.31 20.05 5.18
N PRO A 42 10.60 19.76 5.00
CA PRO A 42 11.11 18.44 4.59
C PRO A 42 10.80 17.30 5.56
N ASP A 43 10.30 17.56 6.76
CA ASP A 43 10.00 16.52 7.76
C ASP A 43 8.51 16.37 8.06
N LYS A 44 7.63 17.08 7.36
CA LYS A 44 6.17 16.98 7.57
C LYS A 44 5.59 15.79 6.81
N TYR A 45 5.95 14.57 7.20
CA TYR A 45 5.08 13.43 6.92
C TYR A 45 3.91 13.46 7.91
N LYS A 46 2.70 13.73 7.41
CA LYS A 46 1.49 13.66 8.23
C LYS A 46 1.11 12.18 8.39
N SER A 47 1.70 11.50 9.37
CA SER A 47 1.00 10.34 9.92
C SER A 47 -0.19 10.89 10.70
N ASP A 48 -1.34 10.29 10.51
CA ASP A 48 -2.54 10.48 11.33
C ASP A 48 -2.36 9.92 12.75
N GLY A 49 -1.12 9.66 13.18
CA GLY A 49 -0.78 8.95 14.41
C GLY A 49 -1.01 7.44 14.35
N ALA A 50 -1.52 6.89 13.23
CA ALA A 50 -1.71 5.46 13.11
C ALA A 50 -0.37 4.72 13.02
N ILE A 51 -0.30 3.58 13.70
CA ILE A 51 0.82 2.64 13.61
C ILE A 51 0.57 1.73 12.42
N THR A 52 1.57 1.59 11.55
CA THR A 52 1.54 0.62 10.46
C THR A 52 1.96 -0.76 10.98
N TYR A 53 1.19 -1.78 10.62
CA TYR A 53 1.52 -3.18 10.86
C TYR A 53 1.92 -3.86 9.55
N GLY A 54 2.86 -4.82 9.63
CA GLY A 54 3.31 -5.60 8.48
C GLY A 54 2.31 -6.67 8.05
N GLY A 55 2.63 -7.37 6.96
CA GLY A 55 1.72 -8.31 6.27
C GLY A 55 1.43 -9.64 6.97
N TYR A 56 2.02 -9.93 8.14
CA TYR A 56 1.59 -11.08 8.96
C TYR A 56 0.33 -10.72 9.75
N ALA A 57 -0.75 -10.44 9.03
CA ALA A 57 -2.04 -10.02 9.52
C ALA A 57 -3.11 -10.33 8.47
N ASP A 58 -4.38 -10.44 8.89
CA ASP A 58 -5.51 -10.61 7.97
C ASP A 58 -5.75 -9.34 7.12
N TYR A 59 -5.39 -8.17 7.66
CA TYR A 59 -5.54 -6.88 7.00
C TYR A 59 -4.39 -5.95 7.34
N MET A 60 -3.98 -5.12 6.38
CA MET A 60 -3.02 -4.05 6.60
C MET A 60 -3.46 -2.75 5.93
N ARG A 61 -3.01 -1.62 6.47
CA ARG A 61 -3.18 -0.30 5.86
C ARG A 61 -1.82 0.25 5.47
N VAL A 62 -1.74 0.79 4.25
CA VAL A 62 -0.50 1.32 3.67
C VAL A 62 -0.85 2.58 2.88
N PRO A 63 0.00 3.63 2.92
CA PRO A 63 -0.14 4.76 2.01
C PRO A 63 0.00 4.28 0.55
N HIS A 64 -0.87 4.76 -0.33
CA HIS A 64 -1.00 4.23 -1.69
C HIS A 64 0.28 4.40 -2.53
N GLU A 65 1.16 5.33 -2.16
CA GLU A 65 2.44 5.59 -2.82
C GLU A 65 3.45 4.44 -2.64
N PHE A 66 3.24 3.56 -1.67
CA PHE A 66 4.07 2.37 -1.44
C PHE A 66 3.42 1.08 -1.92
N VAL A 67 2.29 1.18 -2.62
CA VAL A 67 1.56 0.04 -3.16
C VAL A 67 1.83 -0.05 -4.66
N ILE A 68 2.31 -1.20 -5.11
CA ILE A 68 2.59 -1.44 -6.52
C ILE A 68 1.45 -2.25 -7.11
N LYS A 69 0.73 -1.68 -8.08
CA LYS A 69 -0.28 -2.41 -8.83
C LYS A 69 0.38 -3.49 -9.70
N ILE A 70 -0.08 -4.73 -9.55
CA ILE A 70 0.36 -5.87 -10.33
C ILE A 70 -0.52 -5.95 -11.58
N PRO A 71 0.04 -5.87 -12.80
CA PRO A 71 -0.73 -6.09 -14.02
C PRO A 71 -1.28 -7.52 -14.10
N ASP A 72 -2.51 -7.68 -14.59
CA ASP A 72 -3.17 -8.98 -14.75
C ASP A 72 -2.36 -9.98 -15.57
N SER A 73 -1.55 -9.50 -16.52
CA SER A 73 -0.71 -10.34 -17.39
C SER A 73 0.39 -11.10 -16.65
N ILE A 74 0.85 -10.60 -15.50
CA ILE A 74 1.84 -11.27 -14.64
C ILE A 74 1.21 -11.85 -13.38
N HIS A 75 -0.05 -11.48 -13.10
CA HIS A 75 -0.81 -12.03 -12.00
C HIS A 75 -1.31 -13.43 -12.36
N ARG A 76 -0.45 -14.43 -12.11
CA ARG A 76 -0.88 -15.82 -12.01
C ARG A 76 -1.62 -16.00 -10.69
N ALA A 77 -2.92 -15.71 -10.70
CA ALA A 77 -3.80 -16.11 -9.61
C ALA A 77 -3.74 -17.65 -9.48
N TRP A 78 -3.23 -18.11 -8.36
CA TRP A 78 -3.76 -19.32 -7.76
C TRP A 78 -5.28 -19.12 -7.60
N PRO A 79 -6.12 -20.01 -8.14
CA PRO A 79 -7.56 -19.93 -7.90
C PRO A 79 -7.79 -20.40 -6.46
N CYS A 80 -7.95 -19.46 -5.55
CA CYS A 80 -8.60 -19.70 -4.25
C CYS A 80 -9.99 -19.04 -4.26
N LEU A 81 -10.78 -19.35 -5.30
CA LEU A 81 -12.24 -19.39 -5.34
C LEU A 81 -12.67 -20.46 -6.35
#